data_AF-A0A1F9TP90-F1
#
_entry.id   AF-A0A1F9TP90-F1
#
_cell.length_a   1.000
_cell.length_b   1.000
_cell.length_c   1.000
_cell.angle_alpha   90.00
_cell.angle_beta   90.00
_cell.angle_gamma   90.00
#
_symmetry.space_group_name_H-M   'P 1'
#
loop_
_entity.id
_entity.type
_entity.pdbx_description
1 polymer ?
#
loop_
_entity_poly.entity_id
_entity_poly.type
_entity_poly.pdbx_seq_one_letter_code
_entity_poly.pdbx_strand_id
1 'polypeptide(L)'
;MNGTLKNLTLISAIFCFPAQAFATDATLHQSETTAYIQQASQGDEASRAAAVDALLANIETYQAAAASPNKGPYEDNLKARLKAIDSIWSLGEIGDPRLMGKLSKFYTEADDVIKMNLLISMGKLKSNTKAGPYLFDIAANVQESEVVRSVAFEMLEHIGYPSTVINVQRSAKVGIEKADLIFTGGITGTISGWVSPDLPIGHAGLFVGTEVKNGKIKVVIADCVPDNFKPGGVRNIDSWNNFTHHFMYPYYGHRTTPVKPTAAQRERIAKLAIAMGKKGLTYSDTHASQKGPLKFDCVGYTEFLYEAVGLNPTENSYETGWGWPLTPWEQFIAVKPAAASKPAGALIVTNQSVAGPSQAIITNGFSALGGAFGMTGLRAPEVNTDIRPEIAD
;
A
#
# COMPACT_ATOMS: atom_id res chain seq x y z
N MET A 1 20.76 29.69 38.99
CA MET A 1 19.58 30.08 38.18
C MET A 1 20.08 30.87 36.97
N ASN A 2 19.93 30.29 35.78
CA ASN A 2 20.11 30.82 34.41
C ASN A 2 20.85 29.81 33.54
N GLY A 3 20.21 29.34 32.46
CA GLY A 3 20.89 28.53 31.46
C GLY A 3 20.04 27.62 30.58
N THR A 4 18.82 28.02 30.16
CA THR A 4 18.09 27.24 29.14
C THR A 4 17.19 28.16 28.33
N LEU A 5 17.62 28.56 27.12
CA LEU A 5 16.77 29.04 26.01
C LEU A 5 17.65 29.45 24.81
N LYS A 6 18.25 28.45 24.14
CA LYS A 6 18.80 28.61 22.78
C LYS A 6 18.73 27.25 22.08
N ASN A 7 17.56 26.89 21.52
CA ASN A 7 17.44 25.85 20.47
C ASN A 7 16.01 25.74 19.88
N LEU A 8 15.28 26.85 19.72
CA LEU A 8 13.93 26.85 19.13
C LEU A 8 13.77 27.76 17.90
N THR A 9 14.88 28.23 17.32
CA THR A 9 14.85 29.22 16.21
C THR A 9 15.50 28.73 14.92
N LEU A 10 15.71 27.41 14.77
CA LEU A 10 16.31 26.83 13.54
C LEU A 10 15.38 25.84 12.81
N ILE A 11 14.12 25.68 13.24
CA ILE A 11 13.12 24.85 12.55
C ILE A 11 12.25 25.69 11.59
N SER A 12 12.28 27.03 11.71
CA SER A 12 11.39 27.92 10.96
C SER A 12 11.97 28.46 9.64
N ALA A 13 13.24 28.18 9.31
CA ALA A 13 13.94 28.85 8.21
C ALA A 13 14.03 28.06 6.88
N ILE A 14 13.50 26.84 6.81
CA ILE A 14 13.43 26.04 5.55
C ILE A 14 11.99 25.97 4.99
N PHE A 15 11.03 26.67 5.62
CA PHE A 15 9.66 26.84 5.10
C PHE A 15 9.38 28.25 4.54
N CYS A 16 10.42 29.06 4.30
CA CYS A 16 10.28 30.42 3.79
C CYS A 16 10.66 30.56 2.31
N PHE A 17 10.20 29.64 1.46
CA PHE A 17 9.69 30.10 0.16
C PHE A 17 8.25 30.52 0.41
N PRO A 18 7.84 31.75 0.07
CA PRO A 18 6.50 32.21 0.39
C PRO A 18 5.51 31.44 -0.47
N ALA A 19 4.83 30.47 0.13
CA ALA A 19 3.58 29.91 -0.37
C ALA A 19 2.52 31.00 -0.68
N GLN A 20 2.74 32.24 -0.21
CA GLN A 20 1.88 33.39 -0.43
C GLN A 20 2.09 34.10 -1.79
N ALA A 21 3.19 33.88 -2.51
CA ALA A 21 3.45 34.62 -3.76
C ALA A 21 2.80 34.00 -5.02
N PHE A 22 2.22 32.79 -4.92
CA PHE A 22 1.52 32.12 -6.03
C PHE A 22 0.08 31.69 -5.68
N ALA A 23 -0.41 32.05 -4.50
CA ALA A 23 -1.71 31.60 -3.97
C ALA A 23 -2.87 32.58 -4.20
N THR A 24 -2.69 33.66 -4.96
CA THR A 24 -3.74 34.70 -5.07
C THR A 24 -4.70 34.54 -6.24
N ASP A 25 -4.53 33.54 -7.13
CA ASP A 25 -5.52 33.30 -8.20
C ASP A 25 -5.57 31.87 -8.78
N ALA A 26 -4.96 30.89 -8.10
CA ALA A 26 -5.11 29.50 -8.47
C ALA A 26 -6.29 28.91 -7.69
N THR A 27 -7.45 28.79 -8.35
CA THR A 27 -8.40 27.73 -7.99
C THR A 27 -7.66 26.41 -8.22
N LEU A 28 -6.91 25.97 -7.21
CA LEU A 28 -6.24 24.67 -7.20
C LEU A 28 -7.31 23.65 -7.58
N HIS A 29 -7.21 23.11 -8.78
CA HIS A 29 -8.11 22.06 -9.23
C HIS A 29 -8.02 20.94 -8.18
N GLN A 30 -9.10 20.73 -7.43
CA GLN A 30 -9.20 19.61 -6.51
C GLN A 30 -9.61 18.38 -7.31
N SER A 31 -9.02 17.22 -7.00
CA SER A 31 -9.50 15.96 -7.57
C SER A 31 -10.95 15.73 -7.14
N GLU A 32 -11.71 15.05 -7.98
CA GLU A 32 -13.10 14.68 -7.67
C GLU A 32 -13.20 13.87 -6.36
N THR A 33 -12.27 12.95 -6.13
CA THR A 33 -12.19 12.15 -4.90
C THR A 33 -11.86 12.99 -3.66
N THR A 34 -11.06 14.04 -3.80
CA THR A 34 -10.77 15.00 -2.73
C THR A 34 -12.03 15.79 -2.37
N ALA A 35 -12.79 16.23 -3.38
CA ALA A 35 -14.06 16.91 -3.16
C ALA A 35 -15.05 16.00 -2.41
N TYR A 36 -15.11 14.71 -2.73
CA TYR A 36 -15.95 13.76 -2.00
C TYR A 36 -15.52 13.52 -0.55
N ILE A 37 -14.21 13.44 -0.26
CA ILE A 37 -13.72 13.35 1.13
C ILE A 37 -14.13 14.62 1.90
N GLN A 38 -13.96 15.80 1.30
CA GLN A 38 -14.34 17.06 1.92
C GLN A 38 -15.85 17.11 2.21
N GLN A 39 -16.68 16.74 1.23
CA GLN A 39 -18.13 16.62 1.38
C GLN A 39 -18.51 15.64 2.50
N ALA A 40 -17.85 14.47 2.57
CA ALA A 40 -18.12 13.46 3.58
C ALA A 40 -17.66 13.83 5.01
N SER A 41 -16.72 14.79 5.12
CA SER A 41 -16.14 15.23 6.39
C SER A 41 -16.77 16.50 6.95
N GLN A 42 -17.28 17.37 6.06
CA GLN A 42 -17.84 18.68 6.42
C GLN A 42 -19.36 18.75 6.27
N GLY A 43 -19.96 17.83 5.51
CA GLY A 43 -21.39 17.77 5.25
C GLY A 43 -22.20 17.09 6.35
N ASP A 44 -23.53 17.17 6.22
CA ASP A 44 -24.47 16.40 7.03
C ASP A 44 -24.49 14.91 6.63
N GLU A 45 -25.31 14.09 7.31
CA GLU A 45 -25.40 12.66 7.03
C GLU A 45 -25.80 12.36 5.57
N ALA A 46 -26.69 13.17 4.99
CA ALA A 46 -27.12 13.03 3.60
C ALA A 46 -25.97 13.34 2.62
N SER A 47 -25.23 14.41 2.86
CA SER A 47 -24.06 14.80 2.07
C SER A 47 -22.96 13.74 2.14
N ARG A 48 -22.75 13.19 3.33
CA ARG A 48 -21.82 12.07 3.55
C ARG A 48 -22.25 10.82 2.80
N ALA A 49 -23.53 10.45 2.87
CA ALA A 49 -24.06 9.29 2.14
C ALA A 49 -23.89 9.47 0.62
N ALA A 50 -24.22 10.65 0.08
CA ALA A 50 -24.05 10.93 -1.35
C ALA A 50 -22.58 10.85 -1.81
N ALA A 51 -21.64 11.35 -1.01
CA ALA A 51 -20.21 11.25 -1.31
C ALA A 51 -19.74 9.78 -1.29
N VAL A 52 -20.19 9.00 -0.31
CA VAL A 52 -19.92 7.55 -0.24
C VAL A 52 -20.48 6.82 -1.47
N ASP A 53 -21.71 7.11 -1.86
CA ASP A 53 -22.35 6.47 -3.02
C ASP A 53 -21.61 6.81 -4.33
N ALA A 54 -21.17 8.05 -4.51
CA ALA A 54 -20.38 8.46 -5.67
C ALA A 54 -19.03 7.72 -5.74
N LEU A 55 -18.35 7.56 -4.60
CA LEU A 55 -17.10 6.80 -4.52
C LEU A 55 -17.31 5.32 -4.83
N LEU A 56 -18.38 4.70 -4.31
CA LEU A 56 -18.74 3.32 -4.63
C LEU A 56 -19.06 3.15 -6.12
N ALA A 57 -19.76 4.13 -6.73
CA ALA A 57 -20.09 4.12 -8.15
C ALA A 57 -18.85 4.14 -9.06
N ASN A 58 -17.77 4.84 -8.66
CA ASN A 58 -16.51 4.81 -9.40
C ASN A 58 -15.91 3.40 -9.45
N ILE A 59 -15.96 2.68 -8.33
CA ILE A 59 -15.46 1.30 -8.21
C ILE A 59 -16.34 0.36 -9.02
N GLU A 60 -17.67 0.46 -8.87
CA GLU A 60 -18.64 -0.34 -9.61
C GLU A 60 -18.49 -0.12 -11.12
N THR A 61 -18.35 1.12 -11.57
CA THR A 61 -18.14 1.45 -12.99
C THR A 61 -16.85 0.83 -13.52
N TYR A 62 -15.75 0.92 -12.77
CA TYR A 62 -14.49 0.30 -13.16
C TYR A 62 -14.59 -1.23 -13.21
N GLN A 63 -15.27 -1.85 -12.24
CA GLN A 63 -15.41 -3.30 -12.20
C GLN A 63 -16.40 -3.83 -13.25
N ALA A 64 -17.51 -3.12 -13.47
CA ALA A 64 -18.56 -3.46 -14.42
C ALA A 64 -18.20 -3.17 -15.87
N ALA A 65 -17.09 -2.45 -16.13
CA ALA A 65 -16.45 -2.40 -17.45
C ALA A 65 -15.90 -3.79 -17.81
N ALA A 66 -16.82 -4.74 -18.03
CA ALA A 66 -16.62 -6.18 -18.27
C ALA A 66 -15.95 -6.49 -19.63
N ALA A 67 -15.36 -5.49 -20.29
CA ALA A 67 -15.07 -5.52 -21.71
C ALA A 67 -13.67 -5.01 -22.11
N SER A 68 -12.81 -4.54 -21.20
CA SER A 68 -11.41 -4.38 -21.59
C SER A 68 -10.76 -5.78 -21.62
N PRO A 69 -10.27 -6.26 -22.77
CA PRO A 69 -9.48 -7.50 -22.83
C PRO A 69 -8.21 -7.41 -21.97
N ASN A 70 -7.87 -6.21 -21.50
CA ASN A 70 -6.69 -5.87 -20.74
C ASN A 70 -6.98 -5.45 -19.28
N LYS A 71 -8.20 -5.68 -18.75
CA LYS A 71 -8.52 -5.34 -17.35
C LYS A 71 -7.49 -5.95 -16.38
N GLY A 72 -7.06 -5.16 -15.39
CA GLY A 72 -6.04 -5.54 -14.43
C GLY A 72 -4.71 -4.82 -14.66
N PRO A 73 -3.54 -5.46 -14.53
CA PRO A 73 -2.26 -4.78 -14.75
C PRO A 73 -2.15 -4.17 -16.16
N TYR A 74 -2.75 -4.75 -17.21
CA TYR A 74 -2.71 -4.25 -18.62
C TYR A 74 -3.68 -3.12 -18.95
N GLU A 75 -4.39 -2.58 -17.96
CA GLU A 75 -5.59 -1.76 -18.17
C GLU A 75 -5.46 -0.67 -19.25
N ASP A 76 -6.33 -0.73 -20.26
CA ASP A 76 -6.42 0.28 -21.32
C ASP A 76 -7.07 1.57 -20.78
N ASN A 77 -7.98 1.46 -19.81
CA ASN A 77 -8.60 2.61 -19.15
C ASN A 77 -7.90 2.97 -17.83
N LEU A 78 -6.62 3.34 -17.94
CA LEU A 78 -5.80 3.72 -16.78
C LEU A 78 -6.46 4.80 -15.92
N LYS A 79 -7.12 5.80 -16.54
CA LYS A 79 -7.80 6.86 -15.80
C LYS A 79 -8.91 6.31 -14.89
N ALA A 80 -9.78 5.42 -15.39
CA ALA A 80 -10.83 4.81 -14.58
C ALA A 80 -10.26 3.94 -13.44
N ARG A 81 -9.17 3.22 -13.69
CA ARG A 81 -8.49 2.42 -12.67
C ARG A 81 -7.92 3.28 -11.55
N LEU A 82 -7.20 4.34 -11.89
CA LEU A 82 -6.65 5.27 -10.88
C LEU A 82 -7.80 5.91 -10.08
N LYS A 83 -8.87 6.34 -10.75
CA LYS A 83 -10.08 6.86 -10.07
C LYS A 83 -10.71 5.85 -9.11
N ALA A 84 -10.76 4.57 -9.48
CA ALA A 84 -11.28 3.51 -8.61
C ALA A 84 -10.35 3.26 -7.40
N ILE A 85 -9.03 3.23 -7.60
CA ILE A 85 -8.03 3.12 -6.53
C ILE A 85 -8.19 4.27 -5.52
N ASP A 86 -8.25 5.50 -6.01
CA ASP A 86 -8.43 6.69 -5.17
C ASP A 86 -9.75 6.63 -4.41
N SER A 87 -10.82 6.18 -5.08
CA SER A 87 -12.13 6.04 -4.44
C SER A 87 -12.13 5.01 -3.32
N ILE A 88 -11.44 3.87 -3.52
CA ILE A 88 -11.27 2.84 -2.48
C ILE A 88 -10.53 3.42 -1.26
N TRP A 89 -9.46 4.17 -1.51
CA TRP A 89 -8.68 4.80 -0.46
C TRP A 89 -9.51 5.86 0.30
N SER A 90 -10.23 6.73 -0.42
CA SER A 90 -11.15 7.72 0.16
C SER A 90 -12.21 7.10 1.05
N LEU A 91 -12.79 5.96 0.65
CA LEU A 91 -13.76 5.23 1.48
C LEU A 91 -13.14 4.74 2.80
N GLY A 92 -11.86 4.37 2.77
CA GLY A 92 -11.10 3.99 3.97
C GLY A 92 -10.86 5.18 4.90
N GLU A 93 -10.49 6.34 4.35
CA GLU A 93 -10.34 7.59 5.11
C GLU A 93 -11.65 8.05 5.77
N ILE A 94 -12.75 7.95 5.02
CA ILE A 94 -14.10 8.22 5.52
C ILE A 94 -14.44 7.29 6.71
N GLY A 95 -13.97 6.04 6.66
CA GLY A 95 -13.97 5.11 7.79
C GLY A 95 -15.35 4.62 8.21
N ASP A 96 -16.32 4.60 7.29
CA ASP A 96 -17.71 4.17 7.58
C ASP A 96 -17.79 2.64 7.76
N PRO A 97 -18.11 2.14 8.97
CA PRO A 97 -18.14 0.70 9.23
C PRO A 97 -19.19 -0.05 8.40
N ARG A 98 -20.21 0.62 7.85
CA ARG A 98 -21.25 -0.01 7.04
C ARG A 98 -20.72 -0.52 5.69
N LEU A 99 -19.55 -0.05 5.26
CA LEU A 99 -18.98 -0.34 3.93
C LEU A 99 -18.38 -1.74 3.78
N MET A 100 -18.12 -2.46 4.88
CA MET A 100 -17.43 -3.75 4.83
C MET A 100 -18.08 -4.76 3.88
N GLY A 101 -19.42 -4.80 3.82
CA GLY A 101 -20.14 -5.69 2.91
C GLY A 101 -19.91 -5.35 1.43
N LYS A 102 -19.87 -4.06 1.07
CA LYS A 102 -19.62 -3.62 -0.31
C LYS A 102 -18.15 -3.82 -0.70
N LEU A 103 -17.21 -3.43 0.17
CA LEU A 103 -15.78 -3.59 -0.12
C LEU A 103 -15.39 -5.07 -0.27
N SER A 104 -15.95 -5.96 0.56
CA SER A 104 -15.68 -7.41 0.47
C SER A 104 -16.23 -8.03 -0.81
N LYS A 105 -17.37 -7.53 -1.31
CA LYS A 105 -17.87 -7.90 -2.64
C LYS A 105 -16.88 -7.50 -3.74
N PHE A 106 -16.46 -6.23 -3.75
CA PHE A 106 -15.49 -5.73 -4.75
C PHE A 106 -14.18 -6.52 -4.75
N TYR A 107 -13.74 -6.99 -3.58
CA TYR A 107 -12.50 -7.77 -3.45
C TYR A 107 -12.54 -9.07 -4.27
N THR A 108 -13.69 -9.74 -4.33
CA THR A 108 -13.81 -11.05 -5.02
C THR A 108 -13.64 -10.95 -6.53
N GLU A 109 -13.89 -9.77 -7.11
CA GLU A 109 -13.85 -9.50 -8.55
C GLU A 109 -12.59 -8.73 -8.98
N ALA A 110 -11.69 -8.45 -8.03
CA ALA A 110 -10.55 -7.57 -8.19
C ALA A 110 -9.25 -8.31 -8.52
N ASP A 111 -8.35 -7.63 -9.24
CA ASP A 111 -6.93 -8.02 -9.32
C ASP A 111 -6.16 -7.62 -8.05
N ASP A 112 -4.92 -8.10 -7.93
CA ASP A 112 -4.07 -7.91 -6.75
C ASP A 112 -3.91 -6.45 -6.32
N VAL A 113 -3.78 -5.49 -7.25
CA VAL A 113 -3.58 -4.07 -6.90
C VAL A 113 -4.85 -3.50 -6.26
N ILE A 114 -6.00 -3.78 -6.87
CA ILE A 114 -7.29 -3.34 -6.33
C ILE A 114 -7.57 -4.05 -4.99
N LYS A 115 -7.28 -5.35 -4.89
CA LYS A 115 -7.37 -6.12 -3.64
C LYS A 115 -6.53 -5.50 -2.52
N MET A 116 -5.27 -5.16 -2.78
CA MET A 116 -4.40 -4.54 -1.78
C MET A 116 -5.00 -3.24 -1.24
N ASN A 117 -5.49 -2.35 -2.11
CA ASN A 117 -6.13 -1.10 -1.69
C ASN A 117 -7.44 -1.35 -0.92
N LEU A 118 -8.24 -2.34 -1.34
CA LEU A 118 -9.46 -2.72 -0.63
C LEU A 118 -9.16 -3.21 0.78
N LEU A 119 -8.11 -4.02 0.98
CA LEU A 119 -7.71 -4.49 2.31
C LEU A 119 -7.25 -3.34 3.21
N ILE A 120 -6.46 -2.41 2.67
CA ILE A 120 -6.05 -1.19 3.39
C ILE A 120 -7.29 -0.38 3.80
N SER A 121 -8.22 -0.16 2.88
CA SER A 121 -9.48 0.54 3.12
C SER A 121 -10.33 -0.13 4.21
N MET A 122 -10.49 -1.46 4.15
CA MET A 122 -11.21 -2.25 5.15
C MET A 122 -10.60 -2.14 6.54
N GLY A 123 -9.27 -2.17 6.66
CA GLY A 123 -8.60 -2.04 7.96
C GLY A 123 -8.64 -0.61 8.52
N LYS A 124 -9.05 0.40 7.72
CA LYS A 124 -9.27 1.79 8.18
C LYS A 124 -10.72 2.06 8.60
N LEU A 125 -11.64 1.11 8.38
CA LEU A 125 -13.04 1.25 8.81
C LEU A 125 -13.13 1.26 10.34
N LYS A 126 -13.60 2.38 10.90
CA LYS A 126 -13.61 2.62 12.35
C LYS A 126 -14.55 1.64 13.05
N SER A 127 -14.06 1.00 14.11
CA SER A 127 -14.85 0.10 14.97
C SER A 127 -15.56 -1.04 14.22
N ASN A 128 -15.05 -1.44 13.05
CA ASN A 128 -15.63 -2.55 12.30
C ASN A 128 -15.12 -3.91 12.81
N THR A 129 -15.95 -4.63 13.56
CA THR A 129 -15.60 -5.93 14.15
C THR A 129 -15.45 -7.06 13.12
N LYS A 130 -15.90 -6.87 11.87
CA LYS A 130 -15.80 -7.87 10.79
C LYS A 130 -14.47 -7.78 10.03
N ALA A 131 -13.76 -6.65 10.11
CA ALA A 131 -12.51 -6.46 9.39
C ALA A 131 -11.43 -7.48 9.81
N GLY A 132 -11.24 -7.68 11.12
CA GLY A 132 -10.26 -8.63 11.67
C GLY A 132 -10.41 -10.06 11.14
N PRO A 133 -11.56 -10.73 11.36
CA PRO A 133 -11.78 -12.08 10.84
C PRO A 133 -11.59 -12.18 9.32
N TYR A 134 -12.12 -11.23 8.55
CA TYR A 134 -12.02 -11.23 7.09
C TYR A 134 -10.56 -11.10 6.60
N LEU A 135 -9.79 -10.18 7.20
CA LEU A 135 -8.37 -10.01 6.88
C LEU A 135 -7.56 -11.25 7.28
N PHE A 136 -7.90 -11.91 8.39
CA PHE A 136 -7.24 -13.14 8.83
C PHE A 136 -7.45 -14.27 7.83
N ASP A 137 -8.68 -14.46 7.36
CA ASP A 137 -9.00 -15.47 6.34
C ASP A 137 -8.18 -15.26 5.07
N ILE A 138 -8.02 -14.00 4.64
CA ILE A 138 -7.20 -13.66 3.47
C ILE A 138 -5.72 -13.94 3.73
N ALA A 139 -5.19 -13.52 4.88
CA ALA A 139 -3.79 -13.76 5.25
C ALA A 139 -3.44 -15.27 5.28
N ALA A 140 -4.39 -16.11 5.72
CA ALA A 140 -4.27 -17.55 5.75
C ALA A 140 -4.51 -18.25 4.39
N ASN A 141 -5.14 -17.58 3.43
CA ASN A 141 -5.55 -18.19 2.16
C ASN A 141 -4.37 -18.39 1.20
N VAL A 142 -3.92 -19.63 1.01
CA VAL A 142 -2.83 -20.00 0.08
C VAL A 142 -3.13 -19.73 -1.39
N GLN A 143 -4.40 -19.53 -1.74
CA GLN A 143 -4.83 -19.18 -3.09
C GLN A 143 -4.75 -17.68 -3.38
N GLU A 144 -4.47 -16.85 -2.38
CA GLU A 144 -4.14 -15.43 -2.60
C GLU A 144 -2.65 -15.27 -2.85
N SER A 145 -2.27 -14.26 -3.65
CA SER A 145 -0.85 -13.97 -3.89
C SER A 145 -0.17 -13.51 -2.60
N GLU A 146 1.15 -13.72 -2.51
CA GLU A 146 1.89 -13.37 -1.29
C GLU A 146 1.82 -11.87 -0.97
N VAL A 147 1.69 -11.01 -1.99
CA VAL A 147 1.59 -9.57 -1.76
C VAL A 147 0.24 -9.15 -1.21
N VAL A 148 -0.87 -9.70 -1.71
CA VAL A 148 -2.20 -9.48 -1.13
C VAL A 148 -2.23 -9.98 0.32
N ARG A 149 -1.67 -11.16 0.58
CA ARG A 149 -1.57 -11.72 1.93
C ARG A 149 -0.69 -10.88 2.86
N SER A 150 0.40 -10.31 2.37
CA SER A 150 1.28 -9.44 3.17
C SER A 150 0.57 -8.15 3.60
N VAL A 151 -0.26 -7.55 2.74
CA VAL A 151 -1.11 -6.42 3.12
C VAL A 151 -2.11 -6.83 4.19
N ALA A 152 -2.74 -8.01 4.04
CA ALA A 152 -3.67 -8.51 5.06
C ALA A 152 -2.97 -8.70 6.43
N PHE A 153 -1.77 -9.28 6.47
CA PHE A 153 -0.98 -9.38 7.70
C PHE A 153 -0.68 -8.02 8.34
N GLU A 154 -0.25 -7.04 7.55
CA GLU A 154 0.02 -5.68 8.06
C GLU A 154 -1.25 -4.99 8.56
N MET A 155 -2.39 -5.14 7.87
CA MET A 155 -3.65 -4.55 8.32
C MET A 155 -4.17 -5.20 9.60
N LEU A 156 -3.96 -6.50 9.81
CA LEU A 156 -4.28 -7.16 11.08
C LEU A 156 -3.47 -6.56 12.24
N GLU A 157 -2.17 -6.33 12.04
CA GLU A 157 -1.33 -5.64 13.02
C GLU A 157 -1.82 -4.21 13.28
N HIS A 158 -2.16 -3.48 12.22
CA HIS A 158 -2.65 -2.11 12.30
C HIS A 158 -3.93 -1.98 13.15
N ILE A 159 -4.87 -2.92 13.02
CA ILE A 159 -6.13 -2.91 13.78
C ILE A 159 -6.04 -3.66 15.13
N GLY A 160 -4.86 -4.15 15.50
CA GLY A 160 -4.64 -4.88 16.75
C GLY A 160 -5.30 -6.27 16.81
N TYR A 161 -5.53 -6.91 15.66
CA TYR A 161 -6.06 -8.27 15.58
C TYR A 161 -4.93 -9.31 15.49
N PRO A 162 -5.10 -10.55 15.99
CA PRO A 162 -4.13 -11.63 15.80
C PRO A 162 -3.68 -11.76 14.34
N SER A 163 -2.36 -11.62 14.11
CA SER A 163 -1.77 -11.56 12.77
C SER A 163 -0.74 -12.66 12.53
N THR A 164 -0.84 -13.78 13.23
CA THR A 164 0.08 -14.92 13.09
C THR A 164 -0.68 -16.15 12.64
N VAL A 165 -0.20 -16.80 11.59
CA VAL A 165 -0.73 -18.07 11.08
C VAL A 165 0.30 -19.17 11.38
N ILE A 166 -0.17 -20.28 11.94
CA ILE A 166 0.69 -21.45 12.21
C ILE A 166 0.98 -22.14 10.88
N ASN A 167 2.24 -22.52 10.64
CA ASN A 167 2.67 -23.19 9.42
C ASN A 167 2.29 -22.43 8.13
N VAL A 168 2.59 -21.11 8.07
CA VAL A 168 2.36 -20.29 6.87
C VAL A 168 2.92 -20.99 5.64
N GLN A 169 2.02 -21.38 4.75
CA GLN A 169 2.38 -21.88 3.43
C GLN A 169 2.56 -20.71 2.47
N ARG A 170 3.55 -20.83 1.59
CA ARG A 170 3.80 -19.90 0.48
C ARG A 170 2.66 -19.99 -0.54
N SER A 171 2.39 -18.89 -1.26
CA SER A 171 1.38 -18.90 -2.33
C SER A 171 1.88 -19.64 -3.57
N ALA A 172 0.96 -20.31 -4.27
CA ALA A 172 1.21 -20.84 -5.61
C ALA A 172 0.95 -19.81 -6.72
N LYS A 173 0.27 -18.70 -6.43
CA LYS A 173 0.00 -17.64 -7.41
C LYS A 173 1.18 -16.68 -7.51
N VAL A 174 1.68 -16.55 -8.72
CA VAL A 174 2.62 -15.50 -9.08
C VAL A 174 1.81 -14.20 -9.21
N GLY A 175 2.02 -13.28 -8.26
CA GLY A 175 1.48 -11.91 -8.32
C GLY A 175 2.51 -11.00 -8.98
N ILE A 176 2.98 -10.00 -8.24
CA ILE A 176 4.14 -9.19 -8.62
C ILE A 176 5.44 -10.01 -8.66
N GLU A 177 6.30 -9.72 -9.62
CA GLU A 177 7.57 -10.41 -9.81
C GLU A 177 8.74 -9.58 -9.23
N LYS A 178 9.82 -10.26 -8.80
CA LYS A 178 11.06 -9.57 -8.39
C LYS A 178 11.51 -8.59 -9.44
N ALA A 179 11.96 -7.41 -9.02
CA ALA A 179 12.34 -6.31 -9.90
C ALA A 179 11.21 -5.87 -10.83
N ASP A 180 9.96 -5.88 -10.36
CA ASP A 180 8.94 -4.97 -10.88
C ASP A 180 9.04 -3.64 -10.12
N LEU A 181 8.88 -2.55 -10.87
CA LEU A 181 8.71 -1.20 -10.32
C LEU A 181 7.37 -1.13 -9.63
N ILE A 182 7.31 -0.52 -8.46
CA ILE A 182 6.09 -0.29 -7.69
C ILE A 182 5.87 1.20 -7.47
N PHE A 183 4.60 1.59 -7.42
CA PHE A 183 4.21 2.99 -7.39
C PHE A 183 3.17 3.26 -6.30
N THR A 184 3.35 4.37 -5.60
CA THR A 184 2.42 4.87 -4.58
C THR A 184 2.28 6.37 -4.74
N GLY A 185 1.29 6.95 -4.07
CA GLY A 185 1.17 8.40 -4.01
C GLY A 185 2.27 9.06 -3.18
N GLY A 186 2.40 10.38 -3.33
CA GLY A 186 3.38 11.17 -2.58
C GLY A 186 3.29 12.66 -2.89
N ILE A 187 3.83 13.48 -1.99
CA ILE A 187 3.79 14.96 -2.07
C ILE A 187 4.78 15.51 -3.10
N THR A 188 5.84 14.77 -3.41
CA THR A 188 6.99 15.28 -4.19
C THR A 188 6.92 14.96 -5.68
N GLY A 189 6.04 14.06 -6.13
CA GLY A 189 5.82 13.84 -7.57
C GLY A 189 5.05 14.95 -8.27
N THR A 190 4.59 15.97 -7.53
CA THR A 190 3.63 16.97 -8.00
C THR A 190 4.24 18.30 -8.41
N ILE A 191 5.49 18.39 -8.86
CA ILE A 191 5.84 19.53 -9.72
C ILE A 191 4.93 19.52 -10.98
N SER A 192 4.45 18.33 -11.39
CA SER A 192 3.38 18.13 -12.40
C SER A 192 1.95 18.06 -11.83
N GLY A 193 1.76 18.02 -10.51
CA GLY A 193 0.44 18.10 -9.87
C GLY A 193 -0.21 19.48 -10.01
N TRP A 194 0.51 20.44 -10.61
CA TRP A 194 -0.05 21.72 -11.06
C TRP A 194 -0.92 21.56 -12.32
N VAL A 195 -0.77 20.44 -13.05
CA VAL A 195 -1.43 20.23 -14.37
C VAL A 195 -2.34 19.01 -14.42
N SER A 196 -2.30 18.11 -13.43
CA SER A 196 -3.30 17.05 -13.31
C SER A 196 -3.68 16.76 -11.86
N PRO A 197 -4.82 17.28 -11.38
CA PRO A 197 -5.34 16.96 -10.05
C PRO A 197 -5.72 15.48 -9.89
N ASP A 198 -5.84 14.76 -11.01
CA ASP A 198 -6.35 13.39 -11.08
C ASP A 198 -5.24 12.32 -10.96
N LEU A 199 -3.96 12.69 -10.85
CA LEU A 199 -2.83 11.76 -11.05
C LEU A 199 -1.78 11.82 -9.92
N PRO A 200 -1.96 11.07 -8.83
CA PRO A 200 -1.23 11.33 -7.59
C PRO A 200 0.05 10.50 -7.42
N ILE A 201 0.59 9.89 -8.49
CA ILE A 201 1.77 9.01 -8.42
C ILE A 201 3.00 9.84 -8.04
N GLY A 202 3.47 9.64 -6.81
CA GLY A 202 4.46 10.52 -6.19
C GLY A 202 5.75 9.84 -5.74
N HIS A 203 5.79 8.51 -5.78
CA HIS A 203 6.94 7.74 -5.36
C HIS A 203 7.06 6.43 -6.14
N ALA A 204 8.30 6.07 -6.44
CA ALA A 204 8.67 4.83 -7.12
C ALA A 204 9.59 4.00 -6.23
N GLY A 205 9.42 2.69 -6.29
CA GLY A 205 10.28 1.72 -5.64
C GLY A 205 10.42 0.47 -6.46
N LEU A 206 11.09 -0.52 -5.90
CA LEU A 206 11.30 -1.82 -6.51
C LEU A 206 10.82 -2.93 -5.58
N PHE A 207 9.98 -3.82 -6.08
CA PHE A 207 9.64 -5.04 -5.36
C PHE A 207 10.80 -6.03 -5.43
N VAL A 208 11.32 -6.42 -4.27
CA VAL A 208 12.45 -7.36 -4.16
C VAL A 208 11.97 -8.79 -3.92
N GLY A 209 10.83 -8.96 -3.25
CA GLY A 209 10.27 -10.28 -2.93
C GLY A 209 9.44 -10.27 -1.66
N THR A 210 9.29 -11.45 -1.08
CA THR A 210 8.55 -11.69 0.16
C THR A 210 9.32 -12.64 1.08
N GLU A 211 9.21 -12.42 2.38
CA GLU A 211 9.79 -13.29 3.41
C GLU A 211 8.71 -13.84 4.33
N VAL A 212 8.90 -15.08 4.80
CA VAL A 212 8.06 -15.64 5.87
C VAL A 212 8.81 -15.48 7.18
N LYS A 213 8.23 -14.75 8.12
CA LYS A 213 8.84 -14.47 9.42
C LYS A 213 7.78 -14.50 10.51
N ASN A 214 8.02 -15.28 11.56
CA ASN A 214 7.14 -15.41 12.73
C ASN A 214 5.67 -15.72 12.36
N GLY A 215 5.46 -16.63 11.40
CA GLY A 215 4.12 -17.00 10.94
C GLY A 215 3.39 -15.89 10.17
N LYS A 216 4.13 -14.99 9.53
CA LYS A 216 3.60 -13.91 8.67
C LYS A 216 4.34 -13.87 7.35
N ILE A 217 3.67 -13.39 6.31
CA ILE A 217 4.32 -13.02 5.04
C ILE A 217 4.57 -11.51 5.09
N LYS A 218 5.83 -11.11 4.94
CA LYS A 218 6.24 -9.72 4.79
C LYS A 218 6.68 -9.46 3.36
N VAL A 219 6.43 -8.25 2.88
CA VAL A 219 7.00 -7.75 1.63
C VAL A 219 8.47 -7.39 1.85
N VAL A 220 9.28 -7.37 0.79
CA VAL A 220 10.59 -6.74 0.78
C VAL A 220 10.63 -5.76 -0.39
N ILE A 221 10.82 -4.49 -0.06
CA ILE A 221 10.82 -3.38 -1.00
C ILE A 221 12.15 -2.64 -0.87
N ALA A 222 12.72 -2.24 -2.00
CA ALA A 222 13.82 -1.30 -2.04
C ALA A 222 13.33 0.02 -2.63
N ASP A 223 13.52 1.12 -1.91
CA ASP A 223 13.14 2.45 -2.35
C ASP A 223 14.17 3.50 -1.93
N CYS A 224 14.01 4.73 -2.44
CA CYS A 224 14.79 5.88 -2.01
C CYS A 224 13.85 7.02 -1.66
N VAL A 225 13.86 7.48 -0.40
CA VAL A 225 12.97 8.53 0.10
C VAL A 225 13.76 9.64 0.78
N PRO A 226 13.20 10.86 0.93
CA PRO A 226 13.88 11.95 1.64
C PRO A 226 14.43 11.55 3.01
N ASP A 227 15.58 12.12 3.38
CA ASP A 227 16.34 11.71 4.58
C ASP A 227 15.61 12.01 5.91
N ASN A 228 14.52 12.79 5.88
CA ASN A 228 13.65 13.05 7.02
C ASN A 228 12.75 11.84 7.38
N PHE A 229 12.49 10.93 6.43
CA PHE A 229 11.92 9.62 6.73
C PHE A 229 12.92 8.77 7.51
N LYS A 230 12.45 7.79 8.28
CA LYS A 230 13.31 6.92 9.10
C LYS A 230 13.00 5.44 8.86
N PRO A 231 13.95 4.65 8.30
CA PRO A 231 15.20 5.10 7.67
C PRO A 231 14.91 5.92 6.40
N GLY A 232 15.75 6.91 6.12
CA GLY A 232 15.68 7.75 4.91
C GLY A 232 16.79 7.36 3.92
N GLY A 233 16.78 7.98 2.74
CA GLY A 233 17.70 7.65 1.66
C GLY A 233 17.38 6.31 0.99
N VAL A 234 18.39 5.67 0.39
CA VAL A 234 18.24 4.33 -0.20
C VAL A 234 18.15 3.30 0.92
N ARG A 235 17.06 2.54 0.94
CA ARG A 235 16.72 1.62 2.04
C ARG A 235 16.04 0.35 1.53
N ASN A 236 16.04 -0.66 2.39
CA ASN A 236 15.22 -1.85 2.24
C ASN A 236 14.19 -1.85 3.37
N ILE A 237 12.91 -1.92 3.03
CA ILE A 237 11.80 -1.95 3.98
C ILE A 237 11.02 -3.25 3.84
N ASP A 238 10.44 -3.72 4.93
CA ASP A 238 9.69 -4.97 5.01
C ASP A 238 8.18 -4.76 5.18
N SER A 239 7.67 -3.60 4.70
CA SER A 239 6.31 -3.16 4.98
C SER A 239 5.73 -2.25 3.88
N TRP A 240 4.50 -2.56 3.47
CA TRP A 240 3.66 -1.69 2.63
C TRP A 240 3.27 -0.40 3.35
N ASN A 241 3.04 -0.44 4.66
CA ASN A 241 2.82 0.76 5.49
C ASN A 241 3.99 1.74 5.32
N ASN A 242 5.24 1.27 5.34
CA ASN A 242 6.39 2.17 5.15
C ASN A 242 6.52 2.70 3.71
N PHE A 243 6.19 1.87 2.71
CA PHE A 243 6.25 2.28 1.30
C PHE A 243 5.18 3.32 0.98
N THR A 244 3.97 3.12 1.47
CA THR A 244 2.80 4.01 1.25
C THR A 244 2.74 5.20 2.23
N HIS A 245 3.85 5.49 2.92
CA HIS A 245 3.97 6.56 3.92
C HIS A 245 2.87 6.50 4.98
N HIS A 246 2.77 5.36 5.66
CA HIS A 246 1.77 5.04 6.69
C HIS A 246 0.33 4.93 6.16
N PHE A 247 0.17 4.35 4.97
CA PHE A 247 -1.11 4.26 4.26
C PHE A 247 -1.77 5.63 4.03
N MET A 248 -0.98 6.71 4.04
CA MET A 248 -1.41 8.05 3.65
C MET A 248 -1.67 8.14 2.14
N TYR A 249 -1.12 7.21 1.36
CA TYR A 249 -1.29 7.17 -0.07
C TYR A 249 -1.74 5.79 -0.55
N PRO A 250 -2.53 5.73 -1.63
CA PRO A 250 -2.88 4.47 -2.26
C PRO A 250 -1.70 3.86 -3.00
N TYR A 251 -1.77 2.55 -3.19
CA TYR A 251 -0.86 1.78 -4.02
C TYR A 251 -1.36 1.75 -5.47
N TYR A 252 -0.61 2.30 -6.41
CA TYR A 252 -1.03 2.41 -7.82
C TYR A 252 -0.67 1.19 -8.67
N GLY A 253 0.06 0.23 -8.10
CA GLY A 253 0.38 -1.03 -8.75
C GLY A 253 1.85 -1.17 -9.08
N HIS A 254 2.11 -2.13 -9.97
CA HIS A 254 3.45 -2.50 -10.39
C HIS A 254 3.57 -2.59 -11.90
N ARG A 255 4.77 -2.30 -12.40
CA ARG A 255 5.09 -2.25 -13.82
C ARG A 255 6.51 -2.77 -14.07
N THR A 256 6.84 -3.04 -15.33
CA THR A 256 8.12 -3.55 -15.78
C THR A 256 8.57 -2.82 -17.04
N THR A 257 9.84 -2.96 -17.41
CA THR A 257 10.41 -2.27 -18.56
C THR A 257 9.81 -2.76 -19.88
N PRO A 258 9.79 -1.94 -20.96
CA PRO A 258 9.27 -2.35 -22.26
C PRO A 258 9.88 -3.65 -22.78
N VAL A 259 11.19 -3.82 -22.59
CA VAL A 259 11.87 -5.11 -22.73
C VAL A 259 11.78 -5.82 -21.37
N LYS A 260 10.96 -6.88 -21.26
CA LYS A 260 10.79 -7.61 -19.99
C LYS A 260 12.15 -8.14 -19.49
N PRO A 261 12.56 -7.86 -18.24
CA PRO A 261 13.80 -8.39 -17.69
C PRO A 261 13.74 -9.93 -17.59
N THR A 262 14.84 -10.59 -17.97
CA THR A 262 15.02 -12.04 -17.78
C THR A 262 15.06 -12.40 -16.30
N ALA A 263 14.78 -13.66 -15.94
CA ALA A 263 14.88 -14.13 -14.55
C ALA A 263 16.25 -13.84 -13.91
N ALA A 264 17.33 -14.02 -14.67
CA ALA A 264 18.69 -13.71 -14.21
C ALA A 264 18.90 -12.20 -13.99
N GLN A 265 18.36 -11.34 -14.86
CA GLN A 265 18.39 -9.88 -14.66
C GLN A 265 17.60 -9.47 -13.42
N ARG A 266 16.38 -10.00 -13.24
CA ARG A 266 15.54 -9.72 -12.06
C ARG A 266 16.26 -10.06 -10.75
N GLU A 267 16.91 -11.22 -10.69
CA GLU A 267 17.69 -11.64 -9.53
C GLU A 267 18.92 -10.75 -9.28
N ARG A 268 19.62 -10.31 -10.33
CA ARG A 268 20.74 -9.36 -10.20
C ARG A 268 20.28 -7.99 -9.71
N ILE A 269 19.18 -7.47 -10.27
CA ILE A 269 18.56 -6.20 -9.85
C ILE A 269 18.18 -6.27 -8.37
N ALA A 270 17.45 -7.31 -7.96
CA ALA A 270 17.02 -7.51 -6.57
C ALA A 270 18.20 -7.60 -5.60
N LYS A 271 19.26 -8.34 -5.96
CA LYS A 271 20.49 -8.44 -5.15
C LYS A 271 21.22 -7.09 -5.02
N LEU A 272 21.33 -6.35 -6.13
CA LEU A 272 21.95 -5.03 -6.13
C LEU A 272 21.17 -4.06 -5.24
N ALA A 273 19.84 -4.04 -5.35
CA ALA A 273 18.96 -3.20 -4.54
C ALA A 273 19.16 -3.46 -3.04
N ILE A 274 19.12 -4.75 -2.64
CA ILE A 274 19.38 -5.15 -1.24
C ILE A 274 20.76 -4.70 -0.76
N ALA A 275 21.80 -4.84 -1.60
CA ALA A 275 23.14 -4.42 -1.25
C ALA A 275 23.26 -2.90 -1.10
N MET A 276 22.58 -2.12 -1.95
CA MET A 276 22.58 -0.66 -1.90
C MET A 276 21.84 -0.12 -0.67
N GLY A 277 20.70 -0.70 -0.30
CA GLY A 277 19.96 -0.31 0.91
C GLY A 277 20.72 -0.51 2.23
N LYS A 278 21.87 -1.20 2.21
CA LYS A 278 22.78 -1.38 3.37
C LYS A 278 23.91 -0.34 3.43
N LYS A 279 24.06 0.50 2.41
CA LYS A 279 25.20 1.43 2.28
C LYS A 279 24.99 2.79 2.93
N GLY A 280 23.78 3.10 3.41
CA GLY A 280 23.47 4.42 3.97
C GLY A 280 23.56 5.56 2.96
N LEU A 281 23.14 5.30 1.71
CA LEU A 281 23.12 6.30 0.64
C LEU A 281 21.96 7.27 0.89
N THR A 282 22.16 8.56 0.62
CA THR A 282 21.22 9.63 0.96
C THR A 282 20.29 9.97 -0.20
N TYR A 283 19.19 10.64 0.11
CA TYR A 283 18.30 11.19 -0.91
C TYR A 283 18.90 12.43 -1.61
N SER A 284 18.48 12.70 -2.84
CA SER A 284 18.85 13.89 -3.61
C SER A 284 17.67 14.86 -3.74
N ASP A 285 17.50 15.77 -2.77
CA ASP A 285 16.40 16.76 -2.78
C ASP A 285 16.48 17.75 -3.96
N THR A 286 17.68 17.97 -4.52
CA THR A 286 17.86 18.87 -5.67
C THR A 286 17.46 18.21 -6.99
N HIS A 287 17.30 16.88 -6.98
CA HIS A 287 17.07 16.05 -8.16
C HIS A 287 18.07 16.19 -9.34
N ALA A 288 19.10 17.04 -9.21
CA ALA A 288 20.12 17.28 -10.23
C ALA A 288 21.14 16.12 -10.38
N SER A 289 21.09 15.14 -9.47
CA SER A 289 21.95 13.95 -9.45
C SER A 289 21.07 12.69 -9.32
N GLN A 290 20.14 12.52 -10.25
CA GLN A 290 19.08 11.52 -10.16
C GLN A 290 19.62 10.09 -9.98
N LYS A 291 20.67 9.73 -10.73
CA LYS A 291 21.17 8.35 -10.88
C LYS A 291 22.47 8.05 -10.11
N GLY A 292 22.76 8.74 -9.01
CA GLY A 292 23.87 8.33 -8.12
C GLY A 292 25.27 8.81 -8.51
N PRO A 293 26.33 8.14 -8.01
CA PRO A 293 26.31 6.89 -7.24
C PRO A 293 26.14 7.08 -5.72
N LEU A 294 26.19 8.32 -5.21
CA LEU A 294 26.13 8.61 -3.76
C LEU A 294 24.76 9.11 -3.29
N LYS A 295 24.02 9.77 -4.19
CA LYS A 295 22.70 10.32 -3.91
C LYS A 295 21.75 9.95 -5.02
N PHE A 296 20.55 9.57 -4.65
CA PHE A 296 19.50 9.21 -5.60
C PHE A 296 18.21 9.91 -5.21
N ASP A 297 17.34 10.16 -6.18
CA ASP A 297 15.91 10.27 -5.86
C ASP A 297 15.23 8.90 -6.08
N CYS A 298 13.92 8.84 -5.85
CA CYS A 298 13.17 7.59 -5.99
C CYS A 298 13.27 6.99 -7.41
N VAL A 299 13.12 7.82 -8.44
CA VAL A 299 13.11 7.40 -9.83
C VAL A 299 14.51 7.02 -10.29
N GLY A 300 15.50 7.90 -10.12
CA GLY A 300 16.87 7.64 -10.56
C GLY A 300 17.55 6.51 -9.78
N TYR A 301 17.12 6.22 -8.55
CA TYR A 301 17.51 4.98 -7.87
C TYR A 301 17.03 3.75 -8.65
N THR A 302 15.75 3.71 -8.99
CA THR A 302 15.21 2.56 -9.75
C THR A 302 15.84 2.44 -11.14
N GLU A 303 16.01 3.55 -11.86
CA GLU A 303 16.71 3.60 -13.15
C GLU A 303 18.11 2.98 -13.07
N PHE A 304 18.91 3.42 -12.10
CA PHE A 304 20.26 2.92 -11.87
C PHE A 304 20.31 1.39 -11.70
N LEU A 305 19.32 0.82 -11.01
CA LEU A 305 19.25 -0.62 -10.80
C LEU A 305 19.03 -1.40 -12.10
N TYR A 306 18.18 -0.90 -13.01
CA TYR A 306 17.93 -1.53 -14.31
C TYR A 306 19.10 -1.32 -15.28
N GLU A 307 19.69 -0.13 -15.30
CA GLU A 307 20.86 0.18 -16.13
C GLU A 307 22.05 -0.72 -15.80
N ALA A 308 22.24 -1.06 -14.52
CA ALA A 308 23.27 -1.99 -14.06
C ALA A 308 23.15 -3.40 -14.67
N VAL A 309 22.02 -3.74 -15.29
CA VAL A 309 21.83 -5.00 -16.02
C VAL A 309 21.55 -4.80 -17.52
N GLY A 310 21.87 -3.62 -18.05
CA GLY A 310 21.76 -3.27 -19.47
C GLY A 310 20.33 -3.03 -19.94
N LEU A 311 19.43 -2.63 -19.03
CA LEU A 311 18.05 -2.27 -19.36
C LEU A 311 17.83 -0.78 -19.15
N ASN A 312 16.94 -0.19 -19.95
CA ASN A 312 16.52 1.19 -19.81
C ASN A 312 15.01 1.23 -19.55
N PRO A 313 14.55 1.56 -18.33
CA PRO A 313 13.12 1.59 -18.02
C PRO A 313 12.39 2.70 -18.76
N THR A 314 13.03 3.85 -18.91
CA THR A 314 12.46 5.03 -19.58
C THR A 314 13.34 5.53 -20.70
N GLU A 315 12.74 5.96 -21.80
CA GLU A 315 13.53 6.50 -22.90
C GLU A 315 14.31 7.74 -22.45
N ASN A 316 15.55 7.88 -22.91
CA ASN A 316 16.39 9.04 -22.59
C ASN A 316 15.78 10.37 -23.08
N SER A 317 14.77 10.33 -23.95
CA SER A 317 14.00 11.50 -24.39
C SER A 317 13.24 12.18 -23.24
N TYR A 318 12.89 11.44 -22.19
CA TYR A 318 12.32 12.00 -20.97
C TYR A 318 13.36 12.72 -20.10
N GLU A 319 14.64 12.41 -20.28
CA GLU A 319 15.74 13.14 -19.69
C GLU A 319 16.02 14.34 -20.59
N THR A 320 15.31 15.45 -20.36
CA THR A 320 15.24 16.58 -21.30
C THR A 320 16.58 17.29 -21.59
N GLY A 321 17.73 16.83 -21.08
CA GLY A 321 19.04 17.46 -21.29
C GLY A 321 19.19 18.83 -20.61
N TRP A 322 18.09 19.42 -20.14
CA TRP A 322 18.00 20.65 -19.35
C TRP A 322 18.11 20.37 -17.84
N GLY A 323 18.36 19.11 -17.45
CA GLY A 323 18.58 18.71 -16.07
C GLY A 323 17.32 18.56 -15.22
N TRP A 324 16.13 18.52 -15.83
CA TRP A 324 14.91 18.20 -15.08
C TRP A 324 14.83 16.69 -14.82
N PRO A 325 14.61 16.28 -13.57
CA PRO A 325 14.49 14.88 -13.22
C PRO A 325 13.24 14.27 -13.83
N LEU A 326 13.36 13.03 -14.29
CA LEU A 326 12.23 12.19 -14.63
C LEU A 326 11.33 12.03 -13.40
N THR A 327 10.05 12.38 -13.52
CA THR A 327 9.09 12.26 -12.41
C THR A 327 8.59 10.81 -12.25
N PRO A 328 8.10 10.43 -11.06
CA PRO A 328 7.47 9.12 -10.86
C PRO A 328 6.31 8.85 -11.81
N TRP A 329 5.54 9.88 -12.16
CA TRP A 329 4.45 9.77 -13.13
C TRP A 329 4.98 9.51 -14.55
N GLU A 330 5.99 10.23 -15.00
CA GLU A 330 6.61 10.01 -16.32
C GLU A 330 7.24 8.61 -16.40
N GLN A 331 7.91 8.18 -15.34
CA GLN A 331 8.39 6.80 -15.25
C GLN A 331 7.23 5.81 -15.32
N PHE A 332 6.17 6.04 -14.53
CA PHE A 332 4.99 5.18 -14.52
C PHE A 332 4.43 5.01 -15.92
N ILE A 333 4.18 6.07 -16.69
CA ILE A 333 3.60 5.98 -18.04
C ILE A 333 4.54 5.35 -19.08
N ALA A 334 5.86 5.56 -18.93
CA ALA A 334 6.85 5.04 -19.87
C ALA A 334 7.04 3.52 -19.75
N VAL A 335 6.96 2.99 -18.53
CA VAL A 335 7.08 1.54 -18.30
C VAL A 335 5.78 0.81 -18.62
N LYS A 336 5.83 -0.51 -18.77
CA LYS A 336 4.68 -1.34 -19.16
C LYS A 336 4.09 -2.08 -17.98
N PRO A 337 2.78 -2.30 -17.95
CA PRO A 337 2.19 -3.37 -17.15
C PRO A 337 3.01 -4.66 -17.14
N ALA A 338 3.29 -5.24 -15.97
CA ALA A 338 4.12 -6.45 -15.88
C ALA A 338 3.29 -7.68 -16.27
N ALA A 339 3.32 -8.14 -17.54
CA ALA A 339 2.54 -9.27 -18.10
C ALA A 339 2.13 -10.34 -17.07
N ALA A 340 0.82 -10.48 -16.81
CA ALA A 340 0.27 -11.33 -15.77
C ALA A 340 0.62 -12.73 -16.23
N SER A 341 1.30 -13.46 -15.37
CA SER A 341 1.30 -14.91 -15.48
C SER A 341 -0.18 -15.30 -15.54
N LYS A 342 -0.63 -15.94 -16.64
CA LYS A 342 -2.04 -16.31 -16.85
C LYS A 342 -2.69 -16.71 -15.51
N PRO A 343 -3.85 -16.15 -15.15
CA PRO A 343 -4.51 -16.55 -13.91
C PRO A 343 -4.74 -18.07 -13.94
N ALA A 344 -4.29 -18.76 -12.89
CA ALA A 344 -4.77 -20.11 -12.64
C ALA A 344 -6.30 -20.03 -12.53
N GLY A 345 -7.01 -20.89 -13.26
CA GLY A 345 -8.46 -20.82 -13.47
C GLY A 345 -9.29 -20.67 -12.18
N ALA A 346 -10.52 -20.18 -12.35
CA ALA A 346 -11.45 -19.93 -11.25
C ALA A 346 -11.54 -21.16 -10.32
N LEU A 347 -11.18 -20.97 -9.06
CA LEU A 347 -11.25 -21.98 -8.03
C LEU A 347 -12.50 -21.73 -7.18
N ILE A 348 -13.40 -22.70 -7.20
CA ILE A 348 -14.63 -22.70 -6.41
C ILE A 348 -14.25 -22.81 -4.94
N VAL A 349 -14.57 -21.78 -4.16
CA VAL A 349 -14.44 -21.78 -2.70
C VAL A 349 -15.56 -22.63 -2.13
N THR A 350 -15.25 -23.87 -1.73
CA THR A 350 -16.15 -24.64 -0.85
C THR A 350 -16.04 -24.08 0.55
N ASN A 351 -17.16 -23.63 1.13
CA ASN A 351 -17.29 -23.23 2.54
C ASN A 351 -16.60 -24.26 3.46
N GLN A 352 -15.38 -23.98 3.89
CA GLN A 352 -14.76 -24.69 4.99
C GLN A 352 -14.96 -23.87 6.24
N SER A 353 -15.56 -24.51 7.24
CA SER A 353 -15.75 -24.00 8.59
C SER A 353 -14.39 -23.56 9.13
N VAL A 354 -14.17 -22.26 9.26
CA VAL A 354 -13.02 -21.71 9.97
C VAL A 354 -13.14 -22.17 11.42
N ALA A 355 -12.35 -23.16 11.80
CA ALA A 355 -12.11 -23.46 13.21
C ALA A 355 -11.30 -22.29 13.77
N GLY A 356 -12.02 -21.32 14.37
CA GLY A 356 -11.37 -20.29 15.17
C GLY A 356 -10.47 -20.94 16.25
N PRO A 357 -9.43 -20.25 16.71
CA PRO A 357 -8.54 -20.81 17.73
C PRO A 357 -9.37 -21.26 18.93
N SER A 358 -9.30 -22.55 19.25
CA SER A 358 -10.02 -23.12 20.39
C SER A 358 -9.69 -22.33 21.66
N GLN A 359 -10.69 -22.03 22.49
CA GLN A 359 -10.54 -21.36 23.79
C GLN A 359 -9.48 -22.02 24.72
N ALA A 360 -9.11 -23.26 24.45
CA ALA A 360 -8.00 -23.96 25.11
C ALA A 360 -6.63 -23.27 24.94
N ILE A 361 -6.42 -22.52 23.85
CA ILE A 361 -5.15 -21.80 23.60
C ILE A 361 -5.06 -20.56 24.50
N ILE A 362 -6.19 -19.87 24.74
CA ILE A 362 -6.25 -18.66 25.57
C ILE A 362 -6.04 -19.02 27.06
N THR A 363 -6.61 -20.13 27.51
CA THR A 363 -6.50 -20.61 28.90
C THR A 363 -5.11 -21.18 29.22
N ASN A 364 -4.48 -21.89 28.28
CA ASN A 364 -3.13 -22.42 28.49
C ASN A 364 -2.05 -21.32 28.43
N GLY A 365 -2.22 -20.30 27.58
CA GLY A 365 -1.31 -19.14 27.52
C GLY A 365 -1.33 -18.29 28.79
N PHE A 366 -2.51 -18.06 29.37
CA PHE A 366 -2.65 -17.32 30.63
C PHE A 366 -2.06 -18.08 31.83
N SER A 367 -2.22 -19.40 31.86
CA SER A 367 -1.67 -20.25 32.93
C SER A 367 -0.14 -20.32 32.89
N ALA A 368 0.46 -20.31 31.69
CA ALA A 368 1.90 -20.26 31.51
C ALA A 368 2.50 -18.89 31.92
N LEU A 369 1.77 -17.79 31.71
CA LEU A 369 2.16 -16.45 32.16
C LEU A 369 2.06 -16.28 33.69
N GLY A 370 1.05 -16.86 34.34
CA GLY A 370 0.92 -16.84 35.80
C GLY A 370 2.05 -17.60 36.53
N GLY A 371 2.52 -18.70 35.93
CA GLY A 371 3.65 -19.48 36.46
C GLY A 371 5.01 -18.78 36.33
N ALA A 372 5.21 -17.96 35.30
CA ALA A 372 6.46 -17.24 35.07
C ALA A 372 6.64 -15.98 35.95
N PHE A 373 5.54 -15.42 36.49
CA PHE A 373 5.55 -14.18 37.27
C PHE A 373 5.08 -14.34 38.72
N GLY A 374 4.90 -15.57 39.21
CA GLY A 374 4.58 -15.83 40.63
C GLY A 374 3.24 -15.26 41.10
N MET A 375 2.32 -14.95 40.17
CA MET A 375 1.00 -14.42 40.50
C MET A 375 0.01 -15.54 40.77
N THR A 376 0.03 -16.10 41.98
CA THR A 376 -1.02 -17.00 42.47
C THR A 376 -2.25 -16.18 42.87
N GLY A 377 -3.36 -16.26 42.13
CA GLY A 377 -4.66 -15.78 42.62
C GLY A 377 -5.63 -15.12 41.62
N LEU A 378 -5.28 -14.95 40.34
CA LEU A 378 -6.24 -14.41 39.36
C LEU A 378 -7.14 -15.53 38.82
N ARG A 379 -8.38 -15.59 39.30
CA ARG A 379 -9.46 -16.36 38.66
C ARG A 379 -9.90 -15.65 37.39
N ALA A 380 -9.90 -16.37 36.26
CA ALA A 380 -10.54 -15.87 35.04
C ALA A 380 -12.05 -15.66 35.30
N PRO A 381 -12.68 -14.62 34.74
CA PRO A 381 -14.11 -14.41 34.88
C PRO A 381 -14.88 -15.60 34.31
N GLU A 382 -15.82 -16.15 35.08
CA GLU A 382 -16.73 -17.18 34.62
C GLU A 382 -17.65 -16.60 33.54
N VAL A 383 -17.57 -17.13 32.33
CA VAL A 383 -18.51 -16.82 31.25
C VAL A 383 -19.58 -17.91 31.27
N ASN A 384 -20.82 -17.50 31.50
CA ASN A 384 -21.98 -18.39 31.48
C ASN A 384 -22.15 -19.00 30.07
N THR A 385 -22.06 -20.33 29.96
CA THR A 385 -22.18 -21.08 28.70
C THR A 385 -23.62 -21.54 28.40
N ASP A 386 -24.61 -21.17 29.20
CA ASP A 386 -25.99 -21.61 29.02
C ASP A 386 -26.73 -20.68 28.05
N ILE A 387 -26.36 -20.74 26.76
CA ILE A 387 -27.17 -20.19 25.66
C ILE A 387 -27.93 -21.37 25.06
N ARG A 388 -29.16 -21.60 25.55
CA ARG A 388 -30.11 -22.47 24.86
C ARG A 388 -30.82 -21.66 23.77
N PRO A 389 -31.05 -22.21 22.58
CA PRO A 389 -31.84 -21.53 21.55
C PRO A 389 -33.28 -21.35 22.03
N GLU A 390 -33.82 -20.14 21.89
CA GLU A 390 -35.25 -19.89 22.00
C GLU A 390 -35.99 -20.76 20.97
N ILE A 391 -36.94 -21.55 21.46
CA ILE A 391 -37.91 -22.25 20.62
C ILE A 391 -38.91 -21.18 20.17
N ALA A 392 -39.06 -21.02 18.86
CA ALA A 392 -40.04 -20.13 18.27
C ALA A 392 -41.46 -20.69 18.48
N ASP A 393 -42.35 -19.86 19.04
CA ASP A 393 -43.81 -19.99 18.93
C ASP A 393 -44.33 -19.05 17.82
#